data_AF-A0A2G9EGB9-F1
#
_entry.id   AF-A0A2G9EGB9-F1
#
_cell.length_a   1.000
_cell.length_b   1.000
_cell.length_c   1.000
_cell.angle_alpha   90.00
_cell.angle_beta   90.00
_cell.angle_gamma   90.00
#
_symmetry.space_group_name_H-M   'P 1'
#
loop_
_entity.id
_entity.type
_entity.pdbx_description
1 polymer ?
#
loop_
_entity_poly.entity_id
_entity_poly.type
_entity_poly.pdbx_seq_one_letter_code
_entity_poly.pdbx_strand_id
1 'polypeptide(L)'
;MEKTKLILEPISNGKAILLEEYIYEINGYLIRVPKSFITDGASVPHSLQWLYNPYGKYINAAVIHDYLYSCYNNTGINRTLADKIFRHIMKETGVDDRTIRRFYVAVKYFGVTSWKPKLKNEGYKDRAIIDRTMEAREYYNYWNKILGL
;
A
#
# COMPACT_ATOMS: atom_id res chain seq x y z
N MET A 1 -0.65 -12.26 4.44
CA MET A 1 -1.53 -12.67 5.55
C MET A 1 -1.48 -11.70 6.71
N GLU A 2 -2.65 -11.35 7.25
CA GLU A 2 -2.79 -10.53 8.47
C GLU A 2 -2.19 -11.24 9.70
N LYS A 3 -1.44 -10.51 10.55
CA LYS A 3 -0.81 -11.05 11.76
C LYS A 3 -1.31 -10.43 13.05
N THR A 4 -1.65 -9.15 13.02
CA THR A 4 -2.38 -8.48 14.10
C THR A 4 -3.71 -8.00 13.54
N LYS A 5 -4.73 -8.00 14.40
CA LYS A 5 -6.06 -7.55 14.02
C LYS A 5 -6.01 -6.06 13.67
N LEU A 6 -6.59 -5.69 12.54
CA LEU A 6 -6.76 -4.28 12.21
C LEU A 6 -7.82 -3.61 13.12
N ILE A 7 -7.38 -2.68 13.97
CA ILE A 7 -8.25 -1.92 14.88
C ILE A 7 -8.15 -0.43 14.53
N LEU A 8 -9.22 0.09 13.93
CA LEU A 8 -9.33 1.48 13.49
C LEU A 8 -10.41 2.20 14.29
N GLU A 9 -10.12 3.43 14.70
CA GLU A 9 -11.10 4.35 15.28
C GLU A 9 -11.36 5.50 14.28
N PRO A 10 -12.61 5.70 13.83
CA PRO A 10 -12.94 6.83 12.97
C PRO A 10 -12.68 8.16 13.69
N ILE A 11 -12.07 9.10 12.98
CA ILE A 11 -11.87 10.49 13.43
C ILE A 11 -12.57 11.46 12.46
N SER A 12 -12.55 12.76 12.76
CA SER A 12 -13.20 13.76 11.90
C SER A 12 -12.64 13.76 10.46
N ASN A 13 -13.45 14.25 9.52
CA ASN A 13 -13.11 14.37 8.09
C ASN A 13 -12.87 13.04 7.35
N GLY A 14 -13.52 11.96 7.79
CA GLY A 14 -13.49 10.68 7.07
C GLY A 14 -12.19 9.89 7.20
N LYS A 15 -11.32 10.28 8.15
CA LYS A 15 -10.08 9.57 8.45
C LYS A 15 -10.30 8.56 9.56
N ALA A 16 -9.36 7.65 9.73
CA ALA A 16 -9.29 6.77 10.88
C ALA A 16 -7.88 6.74 11.48
N ILE A 17 -7.81 6.54 12.78
CA ILE A 17 -6.56 6.32 13.50
C ILE A 17 -6.41 4.85 13.85
N LEU A 18 -5.21 4.34 13.66
CA LEU A 18 -4.87 2.97 14.05
C LEU A 18 -4.60 2.90 15.56
N LEU A 19 -5.37 2.07 16.28
CA LEU A 19 -5.29 2.00 17.75
C LEU A 19 -4.11 1.15 18.26
N GLU A 20 -3.63 0.20 17.45
CA GLU A 20 -2.56 -0.74 17.78
C GLU A 20 -1.57 -0.89 16.61
N GLU A 21 -0.44 -1.56 16.80
CA GLU A 21 0.44 -1.86 15.65
C GLU A 21 -0.26 -2.84 14.70
N TYR A 22 -0.31 -2.50 13.42
CA TYR A 22 -0.86 -3.38 12.39
C TYR A 22 0.26 -4.06 11.61
N ILE A 23 0.27 -5.40 11.61
CA ILE A 23 1.30 -6.22 10.98
C ILE A 23 0.67 -7.07 9.89
N TYR A 24 1.24 -6.95 8.69
CA TYR A 24 0.88 -7.80 7.56
C TYR A 24 2.11 -8.52 7.03
N GLU A 25 2.01 -9.83 6.86
CA GLU A 25 3.07 -10.65 6.29
C GLU A 25 2.87 -10.86 4.79
N ILE A 26 3.92 -10.71 3.99
CA ILE A 26 3.96 -11.10 2.57
C ILE A 26 5.18 -11.98 2.38
N ASN A 27 4.97 -13.27 2.10
CA ASN A 27 6.03 -14.24 1.86
C ASN A 27 7.15 -14.21 2.93
N GLY A 28 6.78 -14.20 4.22
CA GLY A 28 7.72 -14.10 5.34
C GLY A 28 8.20 -12.67 5.69
N TYR A 29 7.96 -11.67 4.83
CA TYR A 29 8.30 -10.28 5.10
C TYR A 29 7.19 -9.56 5.86
N LEU A 30 7.52 -8.92 6.99
CA LEU A 30 6.56 -8.22 7.83
C LEU A 30 6.54 -6.72 7.53
N ILE A 31 5.42 -6.23 7.02
CA ILE A 31 5.13 -4.80 6.94
C ILE A 31 4.44 -4.39 8.24
N ARG A 32 5.02 -3.42 8.94
CA ARG A 32 4.54 -2.92 10.24
C ARG A 32 4.07 -1.49 10.09
N VAL A 33 2.78 -1.25 10.34
CA VAL A 33 2.19 0.07 10.40
C VAL A 33 2.11 0.49 11.86
N PRO A 34 2.75 1.60 12.26
CA PRO A 34 2.83 1.98 13.66
C PRO A 34 1.47 2.38 14.22
N LYS A 35 1.27 2.13 15.52
CA LYS A 35 0.14 2.68 16.28
C LYS A 35 0.05 4.20 16.07
N SER A 36 -1.17 4.72 16.07
CA SER A 36 -1.50 6.12 15.83
C SER A 36 -1.23 6.58 14.40
N PHE A 37 -0.95 5.67 13.46
CA PHE A 37 -0.97 5.99 12.04
C PHE A 37 -2.37 6.45 11.62
N ILE A 38 -2.44 7.61 10.98
CA ILE A 38 -3.68 8.15 10.42
C ILE A 38 -3.77 7.69 8.98
N THR A 39 -4.83 6.97 8.66
CA THR A 39 -5.18 6.51 7.32
C THR A 39 -6.41 7.26 6.84
N ASP A 40 -6.43 7.58 5.55
CA ASP A 40 -7.62 8.10 4.87
C ASP A 40 -8.51 6.93 4.40
N GLY A 41 -8.15 5.69 4.78
CA GLY A 41 -8.75 4.45 4.28
C GLY A 41 -8.44 4.26 2.81
N ALA A 42 -9.39 3.66 2.08
CA ALA A 42 -9.28 3.69 0.63
C ALA A 42 -9.47 5.14 0.14
N SER A 43 -8.37 5.82 -0.19
CA SER A 43 -8.36 7.12 -0.88
C SER A 43 -8.89 6.96 -2.31
N VAL A 44 -10.18 6.73 -2.41
CA VAL A 44 -10.92 6.53 -3.65
C VAL A 44 -11.29 7.91 -4.18
N PRO A 45 -10.96 8.25 -5.44
CA PRO A 45 -11.46 9.47 -6.08
C PRO A 45 -12.96 9.59 -5.87
N HIS A 46 -13.49 10.79 -5.59
CA HIS A 46 -14.93 10.99 -5.28
C HIS A 46 -15.88 10.28 -6.26
N SER A 47 -15.52 10.20 -7.54
CA SER A 47 -16.27 9.51 -8.60
C SER A 47 -16.40 7.99 -8.44
N LEU A 48 -15.55 7.38 -7.61
CA LEU A 48 -15.53 5.94 -7.32
C LEU A 48 -16.05 5.63 -5.91
N GLN A 49 -16.28 6.63 -5.04
CA GLN A 49 -16.75 6.44 -3.65
C GLN A 49 -18.16 5.82 -3.57
N TRP A 50 -19.03 6.06 -4.57
CA TRP A 50 -20.39 5.49 -4.59
C TRP A 50 -20.42 3.96 -4.76
N LEU A 51 -19.32 3.37 -5.25
CA LEU A 51 -19.22 1.94 -5.53
C LEU A 51 -18.55 1.15 -4.40
N TYR A 52 -17.95 1.83 -3.42
CA TYR A 52 -16.91 1.26 -2.57
C TYR A 52 -17.02 1.75 -1.12
N ASN A 53 -17.39 0.85 -0.19
CA ASN A 53 -17.39 1.15 1.25
C ASN A 53 -15.95 1.32 1.75
N PRO A 54 -15.51 2.49 2.25
CA PRO A 54 -14.12 2.73 2.65
C PRO A 54 -13.55 1.69 3.63
N TYR A 55 -14.40 0.99 4.39
CA TYR A 55 -14.04 -0.09 5.32
C TYR A 55 -14.41 -1.50 4.82
N GLY A 56 -14.49 -1.69 3.49
CA GLY A 56 -14.79 -2.96 2.85
C GLY A 56 -13.62 -3.97 2.91
N LYS A 57 -13.74 -5.08 2.15
CA LYS A 57 -12.78 -6.19 2.12
C LYS A 57 -11.32 -5.81 1.74
N TYR A 58 -11.09 -4.60 1.28
CA TYR A 58 -9.77 -4.06 0.90
C TYR A 58 -9.15 -3.16 1.97
N ILE A 59 -9.78 -2.95 3.13
CA ILE A 59 -9.26 -2.04 4.17
C ILE A 59 -7.85 -2.43 4.63
N ASN A 60 -7.58 -3.73 4.80
CA ASN A 60 -6.25 -4.26 5.11
C ASN A 60 -5.21 -3.83 4.06
N ALA A 61 -5.58 -3.85 2.78
CA ALA A 61 -4.73 -3.43 1.68
C ALA A 61 -4.53 -1.90 1.71
N ALA A 62 -5.60 -1.15 1.94
CA ALA A 62 -5.58 0.31 1.97
C ALA A 62 -4.67 0.86 3.08
N VAL A 63 -4.74 0.32 4.30
CA VAL A 63 -3.89 0.75 5.42
C VAL A 63 -2.40 0.51 5.13
N ILE A 64 -2.06 -0.65 4.54
CA ILE A 64 -0.68 -0.94 4.14
C ILE A 64 -0.23 0.01 3.03
N HIS A 65 -1.09 0.26 2.03
CA HIS A 65 -0.78 1.16 0.91
C HIS A 65 -0.57 2.59 1.39
N ASP A 66 -1.47 3.12 2.21
CA ASP A 66 -1.37 4.45 2.83
C ASP A 66 -0.05 4.60 3.60
N TYR A 67 0.32 3.60 4.41
CA TYR A 67 1.58 3.62 5.14
C TYR A 67 2.77 3.69 4.18
N LEU A 68 2.82 2.83 3.16
CA LEU A 68 3.90 2.82 2.16
C LEU A 68 3.97 4.14 1.37
N TYR A 69 2.83 4.79 1.14
CA TYR A 69 2.71 6.08 0.46
C TYR A 69 3.07 7.28 1.35
N SER A 70 2.90 7.16 2.66
CA SER A 70 3.22 8.20 3.63
C SER A 70 4.72 8.50 3.72
N CYS A 71 5.08 9.58 4.41
CA CYS A 71 6.48 9.92 4.71
C CYS A 71 7.12 8.98 5.75
N TYR A 72 6.31 8.18 6.46
CA TYR A 72 6.74 7.28 7.54
C TYR A 72 7.21 5.91 7.04
N ASN A 73 7.01 5.60 5.75
CA ASN A 73 7.55 4.39 5.15
C ASN A 73 9.08 4.36 5.32
N ASN A 74 9.55 3.36 6.05
CA ASN A 74 10.97 3.12 6.34
C ASN A 74 11.47 1.81 5.71
N THR A 75 10.64 1.14 4.91
CA THR A 75 10.92 -0.19 4.36
C THR A 75 11.89 -0.14 3.18
N GLY A 76 11.98 0.98 2.48
CA GLY A 76 12.66 1.06 1.18
C GLY A 76 11.83 0.49 0.01
N ILE A 77 10.56 0.18 0.23
CA ILE A 77 9.61 -0.20 -0.81
C ILE A 77 9.15 1.07 -1.54
N ASN A 78 9.34 1.09 -2.85
CA ASN A 78 8.98 2.19 -3.71
C ASN A 78 7.50 2.13 -4.11
N ARG A 79 7.05 3.16 -4.82
CA ARG A 79 5.65 3.28 -5.25
C ARG A 79 5.17 2.08 -6.07
N THR A 80 5.96 1.63 -7.04
CA THR A 80 5.59 0.54 -7.94
C THR A 80 5.39 -0.77 -7.18
N LEU A 81 6.27 -1.09 -6.23
CA LEU A 81 6.10 -2.25 -5.36
C LEU A 81 4.95 -2.07 -4.37
N ALA A 82 4.74 -0.87 -3.82
CA ALA A 82 3.59 -0.59 -2.96
C ALA A 82 2.26 -0.84 -3.68
N ASP A 83 2.13 -0.44 -4.95
CA ASP A 83 0.94 -0.73 -5.77
C ASP A 83 0.77 -2.24 -6.05
N LYS A 84 1.87 -2.98 -6.24
CA LYS A 84 1.82 -4.45 -6.39
C LYS A 84 1.41 -5.14 -5.09
N ILE A 85 1.94 -4.69 -3.95
CA ILE A 85 1.57 -5.17 -2.62
C ILE A 85 0.08 -4.95 -2.38
N PHE A 86 -0.42 -3.74 -2.67
CA PHE A 86 -1.84 -3.43 -2.55
C PHE A 86 -2.71 -4.40 -3.36
N ARG A 87 -2.35 -4.65 -4.62
CA ARG A 87 -3.01 -5.64 -5.47
C ARG A 87 -2.96 -7.05 -4.88
N HIS A 88 -1.80 -7.47 -4.36
CA HIS A 88 -1.60 -8.78 -3.78
C HIS A 88 -2.47 -8.99 -2.54
N ILE A 89 -2.49 -8.03 -1.61
CA ILE A 89 -3.30 -8.09 -0.40
C ILE A 89 -4.79 -8.20 -0.75
N MET A 90 -5.29 -7.38 -1.69
CA MET A 90 -6.69 -7.47 -2.11
C MET A 90 -7.04 -8.85 -2.69
N LYS A 91 -6.12 -9.45 -3.45
CA LYS A 91 -6.31 -10.81 -3.97
C LYS A 91 -6.36 -11.84 -2.82
N GLU A 92 -5.45 -11.71 -1.86
CA GLU A 92 -5.38 -12.59 -0.69
C GLU A 92 -6.63 -12.48 0.20
N THR A 93 -7.20 -11.27 0.36
CA THR A 93 -8.42 -11.03 1.15
C THR A 93 -9.73 -11.32 0.39
N GLY A 94 -9.65 -11.89 -0.81
CA GLY A 94 -10.83 -12.34 -1.57
C GLY A 94 -11.67 -11.19 -2.15
N VAL A 95 -11.04 -10.07 -2.50
CA VAL A 95 -11.65 -9.02 -3.33
C VAL A 95 -11.80 -9.55 -4.77
N ASP A 96 -12.90 -9.23 -5.44
CA ASP A 96 -13.12 -9.69 -6.81
C ASP A 96 -12.14 -9.05 -7.82
N ASP A 97 -11.78 -9.80 -8.87
CA ASP A 97 -10.78 -9.38 -9.85
C ASP A 97 -11.13 -8.06 -10.57
N ARG A 98 -12.42 -7.76 -10.75
CA ARG A 98 -12.87 -6.52 -11.41
C ARG A 98 -12.57 -5.32 -10.52
N THR A 99 -12.86 -5.42 -9.23
CA THR A 99 -12.51 -4.43 -8.23
C THR A 99 -10.99 -4.27 -8.13
N ILE A 100 -10.25 -5.36 -7.98
CA ILE A 100 -8.78 -5.35 -7.93
C ILE A 100 -8.19 -4.60 -9.13
N ARG A 101 -8.66 -4.91 -10.35
CA ARG A 101 -8.18 -4.27 -11.58
C ARG A 101 -8.43 -2.77 -11.58
N ARG A 102 -9.62 -2.33 -11.15
CA ARG A 102 -9.98 -0.90 -11.09
C ARG A 102 -9.10 -0.14 -10.11
N PHE A 103 -8.94 -0.67 -8.90
CA PHE A 103 -8.09 -0.10 -7.86
C PHE A 103 -6.62 -0.04 -8.31
N TYR A 104 -6.09 -1.14 -8.86
CA TYR A 104 -4.71 -1.20 -9.32
C TYR A 104 -4.42 -0.21 -10.46
N VAL A 105 -5.33 -0.07 -11.42
CA VAL A 105 -5.23 0.94 -12.49
C VAL A 105 -5.26 2.34 -11.88
N ALA A 106 -6.16 2.61 -10.94
CA ALA A 106 -6.27 3.92 -10.32
C ALA A 106 -4.96 4.35 -9.61
N VAL A 107 -4.41 3.50 -8.74
CA VAL A 107 -3.16 3.84 -8.02
C VAL A 107 -1.95 3.93 -8.95
N LYS A 108 -1.89 3.09 -9.99
CA LYS A 108 -0.78 3.09 -10.94
C LYS A 108 -0.67 4.40 -11.72
N TYR A 109 -1.80 4.92 -12.20
CA TYR A 109 -1.85 6.12 -13.05
C TYR A 109 -2.03 7.42 -12.27
N PHE A 110 -2.77 7.41 -11.14
CA PHE A 110 -3.11 8.62 -10.38
C PHE A 110 -2.42 8.71 -9.02
N GLY A 111 -1.80 7.63 -8.52
CA GLY A 111 -1.20 7.61 -7.18
C GLY A 111 0.06 8.46 -7.02
N VAL A 112 0.68 8.92 -8.11
CA VAL A 112 1.92 9.72 -8.05
C VAL A 112 1.73 11.01 -7.24
N THR A 113 0.54 11.61 -7.27
CA THR A 113 0.23 12.86 -6.54
C THR A 113 0.10 12.64 -5.03
N SER A 114 -0.24 11.41 -4.61
CA SER A 114 -0.38 11.03 -3.20
C SER A 114 0.92 10.52 -2.59
N TRP A 115 1.91 10.13 -3.41
CA TRP A 115 3.20 9.64 -2.94
C TRP A 115 3.99 10.74 -2.24
N LYS A 116 4.29 10.56 -0.94
CA LYS A 116 5.07 11.52 -0.15
C LYS A 116 6.56 11.16 -0.13
N PRO A 117 7.46 12.16 -0.15
CA PRO A 117 8.88 11.95 0.15
C PRO A 117 9.06 11.28 1.52
N LYS A 118 10.00 10.34 1.63
CA LYS A 118 10.21 9.57 2.87
C LYS A 118 11.17 10.29 3.81
N LEU A 119 10.92 10.15 5.11
CA LEU A 119 11.82 10.68 6.14
C LEU A 119 13.14 9.87 6.25
N LYS A 120 13.11 8.58 5.93
CA LYS A 120 14.26 7.68 6.10
C LYS A 120 14.76 7.05 4.80
N ASN A 121 13.89 6.30 4.11
CA ASN A 121 14.31 5.52 2.94
C ASN A 121 13.15 5.38 1.94
N GLU A 122 13.29 6.01 0.78
CA GLU A 122 12.32 5.90 -0.33
C GLU A 122 12.55 4.65 -1.21
N GLY A 123 13.69 3.98 -1.04
CA GLY A 123 14.16 2.95 -1.95
C GLY A 123 14.58 3.52 -3.30
N TYR A 124 14.60 2.66 -4.31
CA TYR A 124 14.87 3.06 -5.68
C TYR A 124 13.68 3.81 -6.29
N LYS A 125 13.95 4.99 -6.85
CA LYS A 125 12.96 5.80 -7.58
C LYS A 125 12.99 5.45 -9.06
N ASP A 126 11.87 4.95 -9.58
CA ASP A 126 11.74 4.60 -11.00
C ASP A 126 12.05 5.80 -11.90
N ARG A 127 13.06 5.64 -12.77
CA ARG A 127 13.49 6.67 -13.72
C ARG A 127 12.82 6.53 -15.09
N ALA A 128 12.40 5.31 -15.43
CA ALA A 128 11.76 4.97 -16.69
C ALA A 128 10.78 3.81 -16.48
N ILE A 129 9.86 3.63 -17.44
CA ILE A 129 8.93 2.48 -17.46
C ILE A 129 9.71 1.16 -17.53
N ILE A 130 10.80 1.16 -18.28
CA ILE A 130 11.76 0.06 -18.37
C ILE A 130 13.12 0.65 -18.05
N ASP A 131 13.55 0.51 -16.79
CA ASP A 131 14.91 0.85 -16.38
C ASP A 131 15.77 -0.42 -16.38
N ARG A 132 16.86 -0.40 -17.16
CA ARG A 132 17.82 -1.52 -17.28
C ARG A 132 19.12 -1.27 -16.51
N THR A 133 19.20 -0.19 -15.74
CA THR A 133 20.35 0.10 -14.87
C THR A 133 20.55 -1.03 -13.86
N MET A 134 21.80 -1.19 -13.46
CA MET A 134 22.18 -2.19 -12.45
C MET A 134 21.44 -1.97 -11.13
N GLU A 135 21.34 -0.71 -10.69
CA GLU A 135 20.62 -0.30 -9.48
C GLU A 135 19.16 -0.74 -9.49
N ALA A 136 18.41 -0.46 -10.57
CA ALA A 136 17.02 -0.89 -10.70
C ALA A 136 16.89 -2.42 -10.66
N ARG A 137 17.77 -3.13 -11.38
CA ARG A 137 17.78 -4.60 -11.43
C ARG A 137 18.05 -5.20 -10.06
N GLU A 138 19.07 -4.72 -9.35
CA GLU A 138 19.41 -5.19 -8.00
C GLU A 138 18.27 -4.94 -7.02
N TYR A 139 17.70 -3.73 -7.05
CA TYR A 139 16.56 -3.36 -6.22
C TYR A 139 15.35 -4.28 -6.43
N TYR A 140 14.91 -4.44 -7.69
CA TYR A 140 13.76 -5.28 -8.00
C TYR A 140 14.04 -6.76 -7.77
N ASN A 141 15.24 -7.25 -8.06
CA ASN A 141 15.62 -8.64 -7.77
C ASN A 141 15.57 -8.93 -6.27
N TYR A 142 16.10 -8.02 -5.45
CA TYR A 142 16.05 -8.12 -3.99
C TYR A 142 14.61 -8.22 -3.49
N TRP A 143 13.76 -7.26 -3.86
CA TRP A 143 12.37 -7.24 -3.40
C TRP A 143 11.51 -8.36 -3.97
N ASN A 144 11.69 -8.74 -5.23
CA ASN A 144 10.95 -9.86 -5.81
C ASN A 144 11.32 -11.18 -5.13
N LYS A 145 12.60 -11.37 -4.74
CA LYS A 145 13.03 -12.55 -3.98
C LYS A 145 12.38 -12.60 -2.59
N ILE A 146 12.22 -11.45 -1.93
CA ILE A 146 11.63 -11.36 -0.60
C ILE A 146 10.10 -11.49 -0.65
N LEU A 147 9.44 -10.71 -1.50
CA LEU A 147 7.98 -10.59 -1.52
C LEU A 147 7.29 -11.64 -2.39
N GLY A 148 7.98 -12.20 -3.39
CA GLY A 148 7.39 -13.18 -4.31
C GLY A 148 6.27 -12.61 -5.20
N LEU A 149 6.34 -11.32 -5.56
CA LEU A 149 5.30 -10.56 -6.30
C LEU A 149 5.62 -10.29 -7.77
#